data_AF-Q81FU3-F1
#
_entry.id   AF-Q81FU3-F1
#
_cell.length_a   1.000
_cell.length_b   1.000
_cell.length_c   1.000
_cell.angle_alpha   90.00
_cell.angle_beta   90.00
_cell.angle_gamma   90.00
#
_symmetry.space_group_name_H-M   'P 1'
#
loop_
_entity.id
_entity.type
_entity.pdbx_description
1 polymer ?
#
loop_
_entity_poly.entity_id
_entity_poly.type
_entity_poly.pdbx_seq_one_letter_code
_entity_poly.pdbx_strand_id
1 'polypeptide(L)'
;MNEPLKFDQFAVYQVSYKESEFKSMSFNLQNKENNQKWGPIKVDLTNPKEKYDLGNGYSLELLSYFPDFYFDENGKPNTKTKLPNNPAFVFKMFTPETPDGEVSFVGIQQNIEPDGNNKYKMSFAGVEMQNATALTVRKDLTLWILGIGGFIFMVGVIQGMYWNHRRIWIQRVNDEWWIAGHTNKNWFGLKKDIERVLEGTAIPQPNDKVIDKKIS
;
A
#
# COMPACT_ATOMS: atom_id res chain seq x y z
N MET A 1 -6.46 -14.52 12.08
CA MET A 1 -4.99 -14.64 12.02
C MET A 1 -4.48 -13.83 10.85
N ASN A 2 -4.04 -12.60 11.09
CA ASN A 2 -3.16 -11.83 10.21
C ASN A 2 -2.73 -10.56 10.97
N GLU A 3 -1.89 -10.71 11.99
CA GLU A 3 -1.33 -9.55 12.68
C GLU A 3 -0.25 -8.91 11.78
N PRO A 4 -0.37 -7.62 11.42
CA PRO A 4 0.64 -6.99 10.58
C PRO A 4 1.95 -6.85 11.32
N LEU A 5 3.05 -7.14 10.63
CA LEU A 5 4.37 -6.76 11.10
C LEU A 5 4.49 -5.23 10.97
N LYS A 6 4.50 -4.53 12.10
CA LYS A 6 4.68 -3.08 12.15
C LYS A 6 6.15 -2.77 12.38
N PHE A 7 6.74 -1.96 11.51
CA PHE A 7 8.06 -1.39 11.71
C PHE A 7 8.01 0.10 11.37
N ASP A 8 8.44 0.95 12.30
CA ASP A 8 8.38 2.41 12.16
C ASP A 8 6.98 2.91 11.70
N GLN A 9 6.89 3.56 10.54
CA GLN A 9 5.64 4.08 9.96
C GLN A 9 4.94 3.09 9.01
N PHE A 10 5.46 1.87 8.89
CA PHE A 10 4.99 0.87 7.94
C PHE A 10 4.32 -0.30 8.64
N ALA A 11 3.24 -0.78 8.03
CA ALA A 11 2.57 -2.01 8.39
C ALA A 11 2.62 -2.95 7.18
N VAL A 12 3.22 -4.13 7.37
CA VAL A 12 3.29 -5.17 6.35
C VAL A 12 2.21 -6.20 6.63
N TYR A 13 1.37 -6.43 5.63
CA TYR A 13 0.30 -7.41 5.66
C TYR A 13 0.60 -8.50 4.65
N GLN A 14 0.47 -9.76 5.06
CA GLN A 14 0.41 -10.86 4.11
C GLN A 14 -0.97 -10.86 3.44
N VAL A 15 -1.02 -10.63 2.14
CA VAL A 15 -2.29 -10.53 1.39
C VAL A 15 -2.71 -11.88 0.86
N SER A 16 -1.76 -12.60 0.27
CA SER A 16 -2.02 -13.90 -0.34
C SER A 16 -0.78 -14.76 -0.27
N TYR A 17 -1.02 -16.06 -0.32
CA TYR A 17 -0.01 -17.09 -0.43
C TYR A 17 -0.29 -17.84 -1.73
N LYS A 18 0.70 -17.89 -2.61
CA LYS A 18 0.62 -18.64 -3.87
C LYS A 18 1.55 -19.83 -3.74
N GLU A 19 0.94 -20.99 -3.60
CA GLU A 19 1.66 -22.26 -3.68
C GLU A 19 2.05 -22.53 -5.13
N SER A 20 3.20 -23.18 -5.31
CA SER A 20 3.57 -23.78 -6.60
C SER A 20 3.76 -22.79 -7.76
N GLU A 21 4.34 -21.61 -7.49
CA GLU A 21 4.76 -20.67 -8.54
C GLU A 21 6.02 -21.20 -9.24
N PHE A 22 6.09 -21.11 -10.57
CA PHE A 22 7.28 -21.55 -11.30
C PHE A 22 8.50 -20.69 -10.95
N LYS A 23 9.55 -21.33 -10.43
CA LYS A 23 10.83 -20.67 -10.08
C LYS A 23 11.83 -20.74 -11.23
N SER A 24 12.00 -21.94 -11.77
CA SER A 24 12.98 -22.19 -12.84
C SER A 24 12.54 -23.35 -13.71
N MET A 25 12.97 -23.31 -14.97
CA MET A 25 12.73 -24.39 -15.94
C MET A 25 14.06 -24.92 -16.46
N SER A 26 14.13 -26.22 -16.64
CA SER A 26 15.31 -26.91 -17.13
C SER A 26 15.07 -27.45 -18.53
N PHE A 27 16.06 -27.26 -19.42
CA PHE A 27 15.98 -27.69 -20.82
C PHE A 27 17.27 -28.38 -21.25
N ASN A 28 17.17 -29.38 -22.13
CA ASN A 28 18.31 -29.98 -22.81
C ASN A 28 18.30 -29.60 -24.29
N LEU A 29 19.46 -29.27 -24.83
CA LEU A 29 19.65 -29.26 -26.27
C LEU A 29 19.64 -30.71 -26.77
N GLN A 30 18.81 -31.02 -27.77
CA GLN A 30 18.65 -32.37 -28.31
C GLN A 30 18.83 -32.35 -29.83
N ASN A 31 19.70 -33.21 -30.35
CA ASN A 31 19.80 -33.44 -31.79
C ASN A 31 18.62 -34.32 -32.24
N LYS A 32 17.94 -33.94 -33.33
CA LYS A 32 16.73 -34.63 -33.81
C LYS A 32 17.02 -35.95 -34.51
N GLU A 33 18.18 -36.11 -35.13
CA GLU A 33 18.53 -37.31 -35.90
C GLU A 33 18.91 -38.46 -34.97
N ASN A 34 19.80 -38.22 -34.00
CA ASN A 34 20.37 -39.26 -33.15
C ASN A 34 19.84 -39.25 -31.71
N ASN A 35 18.94 -38.32 -31.34
CA ASN A 35 18.40 -38.13 -30.00
C ASN A 35 19.43 -37.85 -28.89
N GLN A 36 20.67 -37.49 -29.24
CA GLN A 36 21.68 -37.09 -28.28
C GLN A 36 21.28 -35.80 -27.57
N LYS A 37 21.48 -35.74 -26.26
CA LYS A 37 21.11 -34.61 -25.39
C LYS A 37 22.33 -34.00 -24.73
N TRP A 38 22.38 -32.66 -24.68
CA TRP A 38 23.34 -31.86 -23.94
C TRP A 38 22.59 -30.96 -22.95
N GLY A 39 23.08 -30.87 -21.72
CA GLY A 39 22.41 -30.16 -20.63
C GLY A 39 22.13 -31.09 -19.43
N PRO A 40 21.26 -30.70 -18.49
CA PRO A 40 20.28 -29.60 -18.59
C PRO A 40 20.84 -28.21 -18.29
N ILE A 41 20.37 -27.20 -19.02
CA ILE A 41 20.48 -25.80 -18.61
C ILE A 41 19.29 -25.41 -17.75
N LYS A 42 19.56 -24.69 -16.66
CA LYS A 42 18.53 -24.20 -15.74
C LYS A 42 18.33 -22.71 -15.97
N VAL A 43 17.12 -22.34 -16.38
CA VAL A 43 16.69 -20.96 -16.61
C VAL A 43 15.87 -20.49 -15.41
N ASP A 44 16.37 -19.46 -14.71
CA ASP A 44 15.64 -18.80 -13.63
C ASP A 44 14.55 -17.90 -14.23
N LEU A 45 13.29 -18.07 -13.80
CA LEU A 45 12.15 -17.33 -14.34
C LEU A 45 12.01 -15.92 -13.77
N THR A 46 12.68 -15.64 -12.65
CA THR A 46 12.70 -14.32 -12.01
C THR A 46 13.82 -13.45 -12.58
N ASN A 47 14.96 -14.06 -12.91
CA ASN A 47 16.11 -13.36 -13.48
C ASN A 47 16.90 -14.27 -14.44
N PRO A 48 16.40 -14.48 -15.67
CA PRO A 48 17.05 -15.36 -16.63
C PRO A 48 18.37 -14.78 -17.13
N LYS A 49 19.37 -15.63 -17.31
CA LYS A 49 20.64 -15.25 -17.96
C LYS A 49 20.45 -15.21 -19.47
N GLU A 50 21.20 -14.32 -20.13
CA GLU A 50 21.20 -14.20 -21.60
C GLU A 50 21.95 -15.36 -22.27
N LYS A 51 23.03 -15.87 -21.67
CA LYS A 51 23.87 -16.91 -22.27
C LYS A 51 24.10 -18.08 -21.32
N TYR A 52 24.04 -19.29 -21.88
CA TYR A 52 24.31 -20.55 -21.20
C TYR A 52 25.34 -21.34 -22.01
N ASP A 53 26.46 -21.64 -21.39
CA ASP A 53 27.50 -22.49 -21.98
C ASP A 53 27.23 -23.96 -21.62
N LEU A 54 27.15 -24.83 -22.63
CA LEU A 54 26.99 -26.27 -22.49
C LEU A 54 28.32 -27.03 -22.57
N GLY A 55 29.43 -26.31 -22.83
CA GLY A 55 30.76 -26.87 -23.05
C GLY A 55 30.94 -27.46 -24.45
N ASN A 56 32.19 -27.76 -24.81
CA ASN A 56 32.56 -28.40 -26.08
C ASN A 56 32.07 -27.66 -27.34
N GLY A 57 31.98 -26.32 -27.29
CA GLY A 57 31.54 -25.49 -28.41
C GLY A 57 30.02 -25.38 -28.57
N TYR A 58 29.24 -25.94 -27.64
CA TYR A 58 27.79 -25.79 -27.59
C TYR A 58 27.41 -24.63 -26.66
N SER A 59 26.60 -23.71 -27.15
CA SER A 59 26.10 -22.61 -26.32
C SER A 59 24.67 -22.23 -26.69
N LEU A 60 23.95 -21.64 -25.74
CA LEU A 60 22.57 -21.21 -25.91
C LEU A 60 22.48 -19.74 -25.53
N GLU A 61 21.84 -18.95 -26.38
CA GLU A 61 21.53 -17.55 -26.13
C GLU A 61 20.00 -17.39 -26.03
N LEU A 62 19.53 -16.86 -24.91
CA LEU A 62 18.13 -16.54 -24.69
C LEU A 62 17.85 -15.16 -25.30
N LEU A 63 17.20 -15.15 -26.47
CA LEU A 63 16.86 -13.92 -27.18
C LEU A 63 15.67 -13.20 -26.53
N SER A 64 14.64 -13.94 -26.15
CA SER A 64 13.41 -13.40 -25.57
C SER A 64 12.80 -14.36 -24.55
N TYR A 65 12.21 -13.78 -23.50
CA TYR A 65 11.48 -14.49 -22.45
C TYR A 65 10.12 -13.83 -22.20
N PHE A 66 9.06 -14.65 -22.24
CA PHE A 66 7.67 -14.21 -22.03
C PHE A 66 7.09 -14.97 -20.83
N PRO A 67 6.97 -14.36 -19.63
CA PRO A 67 6.50 -15.06 -18.41
C PRO A 67 5.06 -15.60 -18.48
N ASP A 68 4.15 -14.85 -19.10
CA ASP A 68 2.76 -15.26 -19.34
C ASP A 68 2.44 -15.05 -20.81
N PHE A 69 2.82 -16.03 -21.63
CA PHE A 69 2.80 -15.95 -23.09
C PHE A 69 1.39 -15.94 -23.67
N TYR A 70 1.15 -15.03 -24.63
CA TYR A 70 -0.03 -15.00 -25.49
C TYR A 70 0.28 -14.37 -26.85
N PHE A 71 -0.59 -14.60 -27.83
CA PHE A 71 -0.55 -13.89 -29.11
C PHE A 71 -1.45 -12.65 -29.06
N ASP A 72 -0.93 -11.50 -29.47
CA ASP A 72 -1.71 -10.28 -29.62
C ASP A 72 -2.60 -10.29 -30.87
N GLU A 73 -3.40 -9.23 -31.06
CA GLU A 73 -4.30 -9.08 -32.22
C GLU A 73 -3.58 -9.08 -33.57
N ASN A 74 -2.26 -8.82 -33.58
CA ASN A 74 -1.42 -8.82 -34.78
C ASN A 74 -0.67 -10.17 -34.95
N GLY A 75 -0.95 -11.16 -34.11
CA GLY A 75 -0.28 -12.46 -34.12
C GLY A 75 1.15 -12.44 -33.59
N LYS A 76 1.58 -11.38 -32.88
CA LYS A 76 2.92 -11.28 -32.30
C LYS A 76 2.96 -11.87 -30.88
N PRO A 77 4.08 -12.52 -30.50
CA PRO A 77 4.26 -13.03 -29.15
C PRO A 77 4.37 -11.88 -28.14
N ASN A 78 3.56 -11.91 -27.08
CA ASN A 78 3.58 -10.90 -26.02
C ASN A 78 3.30 -11.55 -24.66
N THR A 79 3.39 -10.77 -23.56
CA THR A 79 3.17 -11.25 -22.20
C THR A 79 2.11 -10.47 -21.42
N LYS A 80 1.19 -11.19 -20.74
CA LYS A 80 0.08 -10.56 -20.01
C LYS A 80 0.50 -9.97 -18.66
N THR A 81 1.42 -10.64 -17.98
CA THR A 81 1.88 -10.30 -16.64
C THR A 81 3.35 -10.68 -16.48
N LYS A 82 4.00 -10.07 -15.50
CA LYS A 82 5.39 -10.38 -15.13
C LYS A 82 5.50 -11.71 -14.36
N LEU A 83 4.38 -12.25 -13.91
CA LEU A 83 4.37 -13.53 -13.20
C LEU A 83 4.48 -14.69 -14.20
N PRO A 84 5.35 -15.68 -13.94
CA PRO A 84 5.53 -16.82 -14.81
C PRO A 84 4.34 -17.80 -14.69
N ASN A 85 3.20 -17.50 -15.31
CA ASN A 85 2.05 -18.41 -15.34
C ASN A 85 2.07 -19.34 -16.56
N ASN A 86 2.58 -18.86 -17.70
CA ASN A 86 2.70 -19.60 -18.94
C ASN A 86 3.99 -19.19 -19.68
N PRO A 87 5.18 -19.49 -19.12
CA PRO A 87 6.42 -19.03 -19.69
C PRO A 87 6.73 -19.62 -21.08
N ALA A 88 7.22 -18.78 -21.98
CA ALA A 88 7.78 -19.16 -23.28
C ALA A 88 9.13 -18.49 -23.51
N PHE A 89 9.99 -19.18 -24.26
CA PHE A 89 11.39 -18.80 -24.47
C PHE A 89 11.76 -18.85 -25.95
N VAL A 90 12.62 -17.94 -26.36
CA VAL A 90 13.26 -17.97 -27.69
C VAL A 90 14.74 -18.19 -27.48
N PHE A 91 15.21 -19.40 -27.82
CA PHE A 91 16.62 -19.75 -27.73
C PHE A 91 17.25 -19.68 -29.12
N LYS A 92 18.45 -19.10 -29.20
CA LYS A 92 19.37 -19.28 -30.30
C LYS A 92 20.45 -20.28 -29.87
N MET A 93 20.55 -21.37 -30.61
CA MET A 93 21.38 -22.52 -30.29
C MET A 93 22.61 -22.51 -31.20
N PHE A 94 23.80 -22.41 -30.62
CA PHE A 94 25.07 -22.47 -31.35
C PHE A 94 25.70 -23.83 -31.13
N THR A 95 26.06 -24.50 -32.22
CA THR A 95 26.75 -25.80 -32.16
C THR A 95 27.96 -25.78 -33.11
N PRO A 96 28.94 -26.69 -32.96
CA PRO A 96 30.05 -26.81 -33.89
C PRO A 96 29.62 -27.05 -35.35
N GLU A 97 28.47 -27.68 -35.56
CA GLU A 97 27.89 -27.95 -36.89
C GLU A 97 27.07 -26.77 -37.43
N THR A 98 26.57 -25.91 -36.54
CA THR A 98 25.73 -24.74 -36.86
C THR A 98 26.28 -23.48 -36.16
N PRO A 99 27.43 -22.96 -36.60
CA PRO A 99 28.07 -21.80 -35.98
C PRO A 99 27.28 -20.49 -36.16
N ASP A 100 26.43 -20.39 -37.19
CA ASP A 100 25.55 -19.24 -37.42
C ASP A 100 24.35 -19.18 -36.44
N GLY A 101 24.10 -20.32 -35.77
CA GLY A 101 23.08 -20.53 -34.76
C GLY A 101 21.68 -20.80 -35.31
N GLU A 102 20.94 -21.69 -34.66
CA GLU A 102 19.56 -22.06 -34.99
C GLU A 102 18.58 -21.48 -33.96
N VAL A 103 17.46 -20.91 -34.39
CA VAL A 103 16.48 -20.31 -33.47
C VAL A 103 15.34 -21.28 -33.19
N SER A 104 15.07 -21.56 -31.91
CA SER A 104 13.96 -22.41 -31.47
C SER A 104 13.08 -21.66 -30.48
N PHE A 105 11.77 -21.62 -30.75
CA PHE A 105 10.76 -21.14 -29.83
C PHE A 105 10.24 -22.30 -28.98
N VAL A 106 10.31 -22.16 -27.66
CA VAL A 106 10.00 -23.20 -26.68
C VAL A 106 8.93 -22.68 -25.74
N GLY A 107 7.69 -23.16 -25.90
CA GLY A 107 6.62 -22.97 -24.93
C GLY A 107 6.36 -24.25 -24.13
N ILE A 108 5.67 -24.14 -22.99
CA ILE A 108 5.31 -25.29 -22.14
C ILE A 108 4.54 -26.39 -22.90
N GLN A 109 3.78 -26.03 -23.93
CA GLN A 109 2.91 -26.97 -24.66
C GLN A 109 3.31 -27.22 -26.11
N GLN A 110 4.15 -26.36 -26.72
CA GLN A 110 4.53 -26.49 -28.13
C GLN A 110 5.94 -25.91 -28.36
N ASN A 111 6.78 -26.70 -29.01
CA ASN A 111 8.00 -26.21 -29.63
C ASN A 111 7.65 -25.78 -31.05
N ILE A 112 7.85 -24.51 -31.35
CA ILE A 112 7.64 -23.95 -32.68
C ILE A 112 9.03 -23.56 -33.21
N GLU A 113 9.33 -23.95 -34.43
CA GLU A 113 10.60 -23.60 -35.07
C GLU A 113 10.28 -22.64 -36.21
N PRO A 114 10.62 -21.34 -36.08
CA PRO A 114 10.27 -20.34 -37.10
C PRO A 114 10.78 -20.70 -38.50
N ASP A 115 11.97 -21.30 -38.58
CA ASP A 115 12.63 -21.64 -39.84
C ASP A 115 12.38 -23.09 -40.32
N GLY A 116 11.73 -23.92 -39.49
CA GLY A 116 11.30 -25.30 -39.82
C GLY A 116 12.39 -26.34 -40.15
N ASN A 117 13.66 -25.93 -40.31
CA ASN A 117 14.78 -26.76 -40.78
C ASN A 117 15.85 -27.02 -39.70
N ASN A 118 15.57 -26.77 -38.43
CA ASN A 118 16.59 -26.89 -37.38
C ASN A 118 17.00 -28.36 -37.16
N LYS A 119 18.31 -28.62 -37.08
CA LYS A 119 18.86 -29.93 -36.70
C LYS A 119 18.73 -30.20 -35.20
N TYR A 120 18.77 -29.14 -34.41
CA TYR A 120 18.68 -29.22 -32.95
C TYR A 120 17.33 -28.69 -32.45
N LYS A 121 16.86 -29.23 -31.34
CA LYS A 121 15.67 -28.75 -30.62
C LYS A 121 15.95 -28.64 -29.13
N MET A 122 15.27 -27.73 -28.47
CA MET A 122 15.25 -27.70 -27.00
C MET A 122 14.18 -28.67 -26.49
N SER A 123 14.57 -29.56 -25.58
CA SER A 123 13.68 -30.53 -24.94
C SER A 123 13.50 -30.17 -23.47
N PHE A 124 12.27 -30.20 -22.99
CA PHE A 124 11.96 -29.92 -21.59
C PHE A 124 12.53 -31.03 -20.69
N ALA A 125 13.26 -30.63 -19.64
CA ALA A 125 13.92 -31.54 -18.70
C ALA A 125 13.29 -31.52 -17.30
N GLY A 126 12.65 -30.41 -16.91
CA GLY A 126 11.96 -30.31 -15.62
C GLY A 126 11.57 -28.89 -15.23
N VAL A 127 10.76 -28.78 -14.17
CA VAL A 127 10.34 -27.52 -13.57
C VAL A 127 10.55 -27.55 -12.07
N GLU A 128 11.07 -26.46 -11.52
CA GLU A 128 11.10 -26.23 -10.08
C GLU A 128 10.07 -25.17 -9.72
N MET A 129 9.28 -25.47 -8.69
CA MET A 129 8.29 -24.56 -8.15
C MET A 129 8.77 -24.02 -6.80
N GLN A 130 8.28 -22.84 -6.43
CA GLN A 130 8.48 -22.24 -5.13
C GLN A 130 7.17 -21.69 -4.58
N ASN A 131 7.10 -21.57 -3.26
CA ASN A 131 5.99 -20.90 -2.61
C ASN A 131 6.31 -19.41 -2.49
N ALA A 132 5.38 -18.57 -2.93
CA ALA A 132 5.52 -17.12 -2.87
C ALA A 132 4.43 -16.51 -1.99
N THR A 133 4.81 -15.47 -1.24
CA THR A 133 3.88 -14.72 -0.40
C THR A 133 3.81 -13.28 -0.88
N ALA A 134 2.61 -12.80 -1.17
CA ALA A 134 2.38 -11.40 -1.50
C ALA A 134 2.28 -10.58 -0.21
N LEU A 135 3.11 -9.54 -0.11
CA LEU A 135 3.13 -8.61 1.02
C LEU A 135 2.65 -7.23 0.56
N THR A 136 1.66 -6.67 1.25
CA THR A 136 1.26 -5.28 1.08
C THR A 136 1.88 -4.44 2.17
N VAL A 137 2.58 -3.39 1.75
CA VAL A 137 3.14 -2.39 2.65
C VAL A 137 2.21 -1.19 2.68
N ARG A 138 1.68 -0.88 3.87
CA ARG A 138 0.85 0.31 4.10
C ARG A 138 1.61 1.30 4.98
N LYS A 139 1.56 2.58 4.62
CA LYS A 139 2.03 3.70 5.43
C LYS A 139 0.83 4.59 5.78
N ASP A 140 0.54 4.76 7.06
CA ASP A 140 -0.56 5.62 7.51
C ASP A 140 0.00 6.86 8.20
N LEU A 141 -0.15 8.02 7.55
CA LEU A 141 0.27 9.32 8.05
C LEU A 141 -0.91 10.19 8.49
N THR A 142 -2.14 9.67 8.45
CA THR A 142 -3.33 10.48 8.71
C THR A 142 -3.65 10.55 10.21
N LEU A 143 -3.15 9.60 10.99
CA LEU A 143 -3.47 9.46 12.41
C LEU A 143 -3.12 10.71 13.24
N TRP A 144 -1.96 11.32 13.01
CA TRP A 144 -1.56 12.52 13.75
C TRP A 144 -2.38 13.76 13.34
N ILE A 145 -2.78 13.85 12.06
CA ILE A 145 -3.65 14.91 11.55
C ILE A 145 -5.03 14.82 12.23
N LEU A 146 -5.58 13.61 12.32
CA LEU A 146 -6.84 13.35 13.05
C LEU A 146 -6.69 13.68 14.54
N GLY A 147 -5.54 13.35 15.15
CA GLY A 147 -5.24 13.70 16.54
C GLY A 147 -5.23 15.21 16.79
N ILE A 148 -4.56 15.98 15.94
CA ILE A 148 -4.53 17.45 16.04
C ILE A 148 -5.92 18.05 15.78
N GLY A 149 -6.62 17.58 14.74
CA GLY A 149 -7.97 18.04 14.43
C GLY A 149 -8.94 17.79 15.58
N GLY A 150 -8.90 16.59 16.17
CA GLY A 150 -9.68 16.23 17.34
C GLY A 150 -9.34 17.11 18.56
N PHE A 151 -8.06 17.43 18.77
CA PHE A 151 -7.64 18.33 19.84
C PHE A 151 -8.19 19.75 19.67
N ILE A 152 -8.04 20.35 18.48
CA ILE A 152 -8.56 21.69 18.17
C ILE A 152 -10.09 21.72 18.36
N PHE A 153 -10.78 20.69 17.87
CA PHE A 153 -12.22 20.55 18.04
C PHE A 153 -12.61 20.51 19.53
N MET A 154 -11.91 19.72 20.34
CA MET A 154 -12.17 19.61 21.78
C MET A 154 -12.00 20.96 22.50
N VAL A 155 -10.98 21.73 22.14
CA VAL A 155 -10.76 23.10 22.68
C VAL A 155 -11.93 24.01 22.33
N GLY A 156 -12.41 23.98 21.08
CA GLY A 156 -13.56 24.78 20.65
C GLY A 156 -14.85 24.46 21.41
N VAL A 157 -15.13 23.17 21.65
CA VAL A 157 -16.29 22.74 22.45
C VAL A 157 -16.19 23.27 23.88
N ILE A 158 -15.00 23.18 24.51
CA ILE A 158 -14.78 23.70 25.86
C ILE A 158 -15.01 25.21 25.88
N GLN A 159 -14.45 25.97 24.94
CA GLN A 159 -14.67 27.42 24.87
C GLN A 159 -16.17 27.76 24.71
N GLY A 160 -16.88 27.08 23.81
CA GLY A 160 -18.31 27.31 23.59
C GLY A 160 -19.19 26.96 24.80
N MET A 161 -18.86 25.90 25.53
CA MET A 161 -19.64 25.49 26.72
C MET A 161 -19.39 26.40 27.93
N TYR A 162 -18.16 26.87 28.12
CA TYR A 162 -17.78 27.62 29.32
C TYR A 162 -17.95 29.14 29.17
N TRP A 163 -17.93 29.67 27.95
CA TRP A 163 -18.13 31.11 27.70
C TRP A 163 -19.61 31.49 27.70
N ASN A 164 -20.20 31.50 28.90
CA ASN A 164 -21.57 31.96 29.06
C ASN A 164 -21.63 33.49 28.90
N HIS A 165 -22.57 33.98 28.08
CA HIS A 165 -22.82 35.43 27.99
C HIS A 165 -23.31 35.96 29.34
N ARG A 166 -22.51 36.83 29.94
CA ARG A 166 -22.83 37.58 31.17
C ARG A 166 -22.89 39.06 30.82
N ARG A 167 -23.93 39.75 31.27
CA ARG A 167 -24.08 41.20 31.10
C ARG A 167 -24.35 41.83 32.47
N ILE A 168 -23.61 42.89 32.78
CA ILE A 168 -23.79 43.70 33.98
C ILE A 168 -23.99 45.13 33.49
N TRP A 169 -25.06 45.76 33.95
CA TRP A 169 -25.37 47.16 33.71
C TRP A 169 -25.23 47.92 35.01
N ILE A 170 -24.58 49.08 34.95
CA ILE A 170 -24.40 50.01 36.06
C ILE A 170 -24.90 51.36 35.58
N GLN A 171 -25.82 51.97 36.31
CA GLN A 171 -26.39 53.27 35.99
C GLN A 171 -26.48 54.13 37.26
N ARG A 172 -26.22 55.43 37.14
CA ARG A 172 -26.45 56.41 38.22
C ARG A 172 -27.71 57.20 37.93
N VAL A 173 -28.67 57.21 38.84
CA VAL A 173 -29.96 57.92 38.71
C VAL A 173 -30.25 58.62 40.04
N ASN A 174 -30.51 59.94 40.02
CA ASN A 174 -30.89 60.73 41.21
C ASN A 174 -30.01 60.47 42.45
N ASP A 175 -28.68 60.49 42.27
CA ASP A 175 -27.66 60.19 43.30
C ASP A 175 -27.65 58.76 43.87
N GLU A 176 -28.42 57.85 43.30
CA GLU A 176 -28.38 56.41 43.61
C GLU A 176 -27.68 55.60 42.51
N TRP A 177 -27.00 54.52 42.92
CA TRP A 177 -26.38 53.56 42.00
C TRP A 177 -27.30 52.36 41.78
N TRP A 178 -27.66 52.11 40.52
CA TRP A 178 -28.46 50.97 40.10
C TRP A 178 -27.58 49.96 39.39
N ILE A 179 -27.59 48.72 39.88
CA ILE A 179 -26.83 47.61 39.31
C ILE A 179 -27.82 46.52 38.92
N ALA A 180 -27.76 46.08 37.66
CA ALA A 180 -28.52 44.94 37.16
C ALA A 180 -27.59 43.96 36.47
N GLY A 181 -27.75 42.66 36.76
CA GLY A 181 -27.00 41.58 36.12
C GLY A 181 -27.96 40.62 35.43
N HIS A 182 -27.61 40.17 34.23
CA HIS A 182 -28.30 39.07 33.56
C HIS A 182 -27.29 38.03 33.07
N THR A 183 -27.58 36.76 33.37
CA THR A 183 -26.87 35.61 32.81
C THR A 183 -27.87 34.52 32.45
N ASN A 184 -27.59 33.80 31.37
CA ASN A 184 -28.41 32.67 30.91
C ASN A 184 -28.16 31.40 31.78
N LYS A 185 -26.91 31.22 32.26
CA LYS A 185 -26.50 30.08 33.10
C LYS A 185 -25.56 30.55 34.22
N ASN A 186 -25.44 29.76 35.29
CA ASN A 186 -24.55 30.01 36.43
C ASN A 186 -24.79 31.37 37.15
N TRP A 187 -26.02 31.58 37.65
CA TRP A 187 -26.38 32.77 38.45
C TRP A 187 -25.51 32.93 39.71
N PHE A 188 -25.17 31.83 40.38
CA PHE A 188 -24.34 31.84 41.58
C PHE A 188 -22.94 32.42 41.33
N GLY A 189 -22.32 32.07 40.19
CA GLY A 189 -21.04 32.65 39.77
C GLY A 189 -21.13 34.15 39.50
N LEU A 190 -22.19 34.60 38.81
CA LEU A 190 -22.41 36.03 38.56
C LEU A 190 -22.59 36.82 39.88
N LYS A 191 -23.35 36.27 40.83
CA LYS A 191 -23.53 36.88 42.15
C LYS A 191 -22.21 37.05 42.88
N LYS A 192 -21.39 35.99 42.96
CA LYS A 192 -20.08 36.02 43.61
C LYS A 192 -19.11 37.01 42.94
N ASP A 193 -19.17 37.12 41.61
CA ASP A 193 -18.35 38.07 40.87
C ASP A 193 -18.78 39.52 41.17
N ILE A 194 -20.09 39.80 41.22
CA ILE A 194 -20.64 41.11 41.61
C ILE A 194 -20.28 41.43 43.06
N GLU A 195 -20.42 40.47 43.99
CA GLU A 195 -20.03 40.62 45.39
C GLU A 195 -18.56 41.01 45.51
N ARG A 196 -17.68 40.33 44.78
CA ARG A 196 -16.23 40.61 44.76
C ARG A 196 -15.88 41.96 44.16
N VAL A 197 -16.62 42.42 43.14
CA VAL A 197 -16.40 43.75 42.54
C VAL A 197 -16.88 44.87 43.46
N LEU A 198 -17.93 44.63 44.24
CA LEU A 198 -18.49 45.62 45.18
C LEU A 198 -17.82 45.60 46.57
N GLU A 199 -17.03 44.58 46.87
CA GLU A 199 -16.26 44.45 48.10
C GLU A 199 -15.32 45.65 48.28
N GLY A 200 -15.50 46.42 49.36
CA GLY A 200 -14.73 47.64 49.62
C GLY A 200 -15.27 48.92 48.98
N THR A 201 -16.41 48.87 48.28
CA THR A 201 -17.09 50.06 47.75
C THR A 201 -18.24 50.51 48.66
N ALA A 202 -18.66 51.78 48.54
CA ALA A 202 -19.83 52.31 49.25
C ALA A 202 -21.18 51.89 48.63
N ILE A 203 -21.16 51.02 47.61
CA ILE A 203 -22.34 50.62 46.85
C ILE A 203 -22.97 49.38 47.51
N PRO A 204 -24.27 49.40 47.84
CA PRO A 204 -24.93 48.26 48.46
C PRO A 204 -25.04 47.07 47.51
N GLN A 205 -25.07 45.86 48.07
CA GLN A 205 -25.25 44.63 47.30
C GLN A 205 -26.64 44.62 46.61
N PRO A 206 -26.73 44.29 45.32
CA PRO A 206 -28.01 44.28 44.61
C PRO A 206 -28.92 43.18 45.14
N ASN A 207 -30.22 43.49 45.30
CA ASN A 207 -31.21 42.52 45.76
C ASN A 207 -31.55 41.50 44.66
N ASP A 208 -31.64 40.22 45.03
CA ASP A 208 -31.87 39.09 44.12
C ASP A 208 -33.37 38.84 43.92
N LYS A 209 -33.90 39.32 42.80
CA LYS A 209 -35.33 39.19 42.45
C LYS A 209 -35.80 37.74 42.25
N VAL A 210 -34.90 36.77 42.04
CA VAL A 210 -35.28 35.36 41.85
C VAL A 210 -35.51 34.67 43.20
N ILE A 211 -34.79 35.07 44.24
CA ILE A 211 -34.96 34.54 45.60
C ILE A 211 -36.23 35.10 46.24
N ASP A 212 -36.50 36.40 46.08
CA ASP A 212 -37.70 37.05 46.64
C ASP A 212 -39.00 36.47 46.07
N LYS A 213 -39.00 36.02 44.82
CA LYS A 213 -40.19 35.42 44.17
C LYS A 213 -40.52 34.00 44.65
N LYS A 214 -39.64 33.35 45.40
CA LYS A 214 -39.87 32.01 45.99
C LYS A 214 -40.46 32.06 47.39
N ILE A 215 -40.47 33.24 48.03
CA ILE A 215 -40.85 33.44 49.43
C ILE A 215 -42.21 34.19 49.53
N SER A 216 -42.74 34.72 48.43
CA SER A 216 -44.10 35.24 48.30
C SER A 216 -45.01 34.28 47.54
#